data_AF-F3YC12-F1
#
_entry.id   AF-F3YC12-F1
#
_cell.length_a   1.000
_cell.length_b   1.000
_cell.length_c   1.000
_cell.angle_alpha   90.00
_cell.angle_beta   90.00
_cell.angle_gamma   90.00
#
_symmetry.space_group_name_H-M   'P 1'
#
loop_
_entity.id
_entity.type
_entity.pdbx_description
1 polymer ?
#
loop_
_entity_poly.entity_id
_entity_poly.type
_entity_poly.pdbx_seq_one_letter_code
_entity_poly.pdbx_strand_id
1 'polypeptide(L)'
;MTSIKKTIHTFYDKGQFSYRVSEKGKKYAINASIDDLRIIRSLIQAQVAFNDDNYGKTASKLGKTFIKNSTNDYIIVDFYDTSMKQKSSVTSLFYVDLLTLGLLYQKLNIPATYLQQQYELVKDGYISDTFPFYKANYDHKAKQYSQTNINIIESLLTIFHLSEVGLQKQTSIDFVKQQVHKGTLFNSYDEDGIPVDKSQSAASYALAALIGSTVGDKELYDQAILVLNNFQVSDKDSHLYGGFGDQRTNKVYSYDNLMALLAYDV
;
A
#
# COMPACT_ATOMS: atom_id res chain seq x y z
N MET A 1 16.80 15.41 3.41
CA MET A 1 16.10 16.42 4.26
C MET A 1 15.04 17.26 3.54
N THR A 2 15.20 17.66 2.27
CA THR A 2 14.28 18.62 1.62
C THR A 2 12.87 18.04 1.37
N SER A 3 12.76 16.76 0.98
CA SER A 3 11.46 16.12 0.70
C SER A 3 10.56 16.05 1.94
N ILE A 4 11.05 15.52 3.07
CA ILE A 4 10.24 15.41 4.30
C ILE A 4 9.80 16.77 4.85
N LYS A 5 10.66 17.81 4.77
CA LYS A 5 10.28 19.16 5.20
C LYS A 5 9.10 19.69 4.38
N LYS A 6 9.12 19.44 3.07
CA LYS A 6 8.00 19.76 2.18
C LYS A 6 6.76 18.95 2.54
N THR A 7 6.89 17.63 2.77
CA THR A 7 5.76 16.78 3.20
C THR A 7 5.11 17.29 4.49
N ILE A 8 5.90 17.59 5.52
CA ILE A 8 5.38 18.12 6.79
C ILE A 8 4.69 19.47 6.57
N HIS A 9 5.32 20.40 5.84
CA HIS A 9 4.73 21.70 5.56
C HIS A 9 3.40 21.60 4.81
N THR A 10 3.37 20.78 3.75
CA THR A 10 2.23 20.65 2.84
C THR A 10 1.09 19.83 3.42
N PHE A 11 1.35 18.76 4.18
CA PHE A 11 0.31 17.81 4.59
C PHE A 11 0.05 17.77 6.10
N TYR A 12 1.02 18.09 6.95
CA TYR A 12 0.83 17.97 8.40
C TYR A 12 0.01 19.13 8.94
N ASP A 13 -1.02 18.81 9.74
CA ASP A 13 -1.85 19.76 10.48
C ASP A 13 -2.52 19.08 11.69
N LYS A 14 -2.77 19.85 12.76
CA LYS A 14 -3.49 19.40 13.97
C LYS A 14 -3.05 18.04 14.54
N GLY A 15 -1.76 17.70 14.36
CA GLY A 15 -1.17 16.48 14.90
C GLY A 15 -1.22 15.26 13.98
N GLN A 16 -1.62 15.38 12.72
CA GLN A 16 -1.55 14.27 11.76
C GLN A 16 -1.27 14.76 10.34
N PHE A 17 -0.98 13.84 9.41
CA PHE A 17 -0.97 14.18 7.99
C PHE A 17 -2.39 14.16 7.41
N SER A 18 -2.67 15.10 6.53
CA SER A 18 -3.86 15.07 5.71
C SER A 18 -3.67 14.10 4.55
N TYR A 19 -4.64 13.22 4.29
CA TYR A 19 -4.58 12.31 3.13
C TYR A 19 -4.58 13.06 1.79
N ARG A 20 -5.11 14.30 1.77
CA ARG A 20 -5.21 15.12 0.56
C ARG A 20 -5.16 16.60 0.89
N VAL A 21 -4.59 17.38 -0.03
CA VAL A 21 -4.69 18.84 -0.05
C VAL A 21 -5.50 19.22 -1.30
N SER A 22 -6.50 20.09 -1.13
CA SER A 22 -7.28 20.58 -2.28
C SER A 22 -6.44 21.51 -3.17
N GLU A 23 -6.91 21.77 -4.39
CA GLU A 23 -6.28 22.73 -5.31
C GLU A 23 -6.14 24.14 -4.70
N LYS A 24 -7.00 24.49 -3.75
CA LYS A 24 -6.96 25.76 -3.02
C LYS A 24 -6.04 25.72 -1.79
N GLY A 25 -5.26 24.66 -1.61
CA GLY A 25 -4.35 24.49 -0.47
C GLY A 25 -5.02 24.05 0.84
N LYS A 26 -6.31 23.68 0.82
CA LYS A 26 -7.02 23.24 2.03
C LYS A 26 -6.66 21.80 2.36
N LYS A 27 -6.11 21.58 3.56
CA LYS A 27 -5.90 20.25 4.15
C LYS A 27 -7.23 19.67 4.63
N TYR A 28 -7.48 18.40 4.33
CA TYR A 28 -8.61 17.65 4.87
C TYR A 28 -8.32 17.24 6.32
N ALA A 29 -9.35 17.17 7.16
CA ALA A 29 -9.23 16.83 8.58
C ALA A 29 -8.97 15.34 8.86
N ILE A 30 -8.86 14.53 7.81
CA ILE A 30 -8.76 13.07 7.84
C ILE A 30 -7.36 12.67 7.36
N ASN A 31 -6.75 11.67 7.99
CA ASN A 31 -5.52 11.02 7.51
C ASN A 31 -5.85 9.73 6.75
N ALA A 32 -4.83 9.02 6.28
CA ALA A 32 -4.96 7.62 5.87
C ALA A 32 -3.81 6.84 6.51
N SER A 33 -4.10 5.74 7.19
CA SER A 33 -3.09 5.01 7.96
C SER A 33 -1.99 4.45 7.09
N ILE A 34 -2.30 4.01 5.87
CA ILE A 34 -1.29 3.55 4.90
C ILE A 34 -0.28 4.66 4.55
N ASP A 35 -0.72 5.90 4.42
CA ASP A 35 0.15 7.03 4.07
C ASP A 35 1.03 7.42 5.25
N ASP A 36 0.45 7.43 6.46
CA ASP A 36 1.20 7.67 7.69
C ASP A 36 2.28 6.61 7.90
N LEU A 37 1.94 5.33 7.73
CA LEU A 37 2.89 4.22 7.81
C LEU A 37 3.99 4.35 6.75
N ARG A 38 3.65 4.66 5.49
CA ARG A 38 4.64 4.87 4.42
C ARG A 38 5.63 5.99 4.76
N ILE A 39 5.14 7.10 5.32
CA ILE A 39 5.99 8.22 5.76
C ILE A 39 6.87 7.81 6.95
N ILE A 40 6.30 7.12 7.95
CA ILE A 40 7.04 6.63 9.13
C ILE A 40 8.13 5.65 8.71
N ARG A 41 7.84 4.70 7.82
CA ARG A 41 8.80 3.74 7.28
C ARG A 41 9.96 4.45 6.61
N SER A 42 9.66 5.41 5.73
CA SER A 42 10.67 6.19 5.02
C SER A 42 11.61 6.93 5.99
N LEU A 43 11.08 7.43 7.12
CA LEU A 43 11.89 8.08 8.16
C LEU A 43 12.77 7.08 8.94
N ILE A 44 12.24 5.90 9.26
CA ILE A 44 13.02 4.84 9.92
C ILE A 44 14.18 4.41 9.01
N GLN A 45 13.92 4.20 7.72
CA GLN A 45 14.95 3.85 6.74
C GLN A 45 15.95 4.99 6.53
N ALA A 46 15.49 6.24 6.47
CA ALA A 46 16.35 7.42 6.35
C ALA A 46 17.29 7.61 7.54
N GLN A 47 16.87 7.23 8.76
CA GLN A 47 17.76 7.25 9.93
C GLN A 47 19.00 6.40 9.68
N VAL A 48 18.81 5.18 9.16
CA VAL A 48 19.90 4.24 8.86
C VAL A 48 20.70 4.70 7.66
N ALA A 49 20.03 4.99 6.54
CA ALA A 49 20.68 5.32 5.27
C ALA A 49 21.54 6.60 5.34
N PHE A 50 21.13 7.58 6.15
CA PHE A 50 21.85 8.84 6.30
C PHE A 50 22.59 8.99 7.63
N ASN A 51 22.55 7.97 8.50
CA ASN A 51 23.12 8.00 9.84
C ASN A 51 22.71 9.27 10.63
N ASP A 52 21.43 9.63 10.58
CA ASP A 52 20.89 10.84 11.20
C ASP A 52 19.69 10.51 12.11
N ASP A 53 19.96 10.55 13.42
CA ASP A 53 18.98 10.28 14.48
C ASP A 53 17.78 11.24 14.48
N ASN A 54 17.86 12.40 13.83
CA ASN A 54 16.71 13.30 13.72
C ASN A 54 15.55 12.64 12.96
N TYR A 55 15.83 11.82 11.95
CA TYR A 55 14.79 11.04 11.28
C TYR A 55 14.16 10.03 12.23
N GLY A 56 14.96 9.33 13.04
CA GLY A 56 14.49 8.39 14.05
C GLY A 56 13.62 9.03 15.13
N LYS A 57 14.01 10.22 15.61
CA LYS A 57 13.22 11.01 16.57
C LYS A 57 11.90 11.46 15.95
N THR A 58 11.91 11.88 14.69
CA THR A 58 10.70 12.28 13.96
C THR A 58 9.77 11.09 13.75
N ALA A 59 10.31 9.93 13.33
CA ALA A 59 9.56 8.69 13.20
C ALA A 59 8.90 8.29 14.53
N SER A 60 9.63 8.32 15.65
CA SER A 60 9.06 8.01 16.97
C SER A 60 7.93 8.99 17.38
N LYS A 61 8.07 10.28 17.07
CA LYS A 61 7.03 11.28 17.38
C LYS A 61 5.77 11.01 16.56
N LEU A 62 5.91 10.82 15.25
CA LEU A 62 4.77 10.55 14.37
C LEU A 62 4.13 9.20 14.70
N GLY A 63 4.95 8.19 14.98
CA GLY A 63 4.53 6.87 15.45
C GLY A 63 3.66 6.91 16.69
N LYS A 64 4.06 7.64 17.74
CA LYS A 64 3.24 7.80 18.95
C LYS A 64 1.87 8.42 18.64
N THR A 65 1.83 9.40 17.75
CA THR A 65 0.56 10.02 17.34
C THR A 65 -0.30 9.07 16.51
N PHE A 66 0.32 8.34 15.58
CA PHE A 66 -0.33 7.31 14.77
C PHE A 66 -0.98 6.25 15.67
N ILE A 67 -0.23 5.68 16.62
CA ILE A 67 -0.76 4.68 17.56
C ILE A 67 -1.96 5.25 18.34
N LYS A 68 -1.86 6.48 18.82
CA LYS A 68 -2.96 7.12 19.57
C LYS A 68 -4.21 7.32 18.71
N ASN A 69 -4.04 7.84 17.50
CA ASN A 69 -5.15 8.34 16.68
C ASN A 69 -5.72 7.30 15.73
N SER A 70 -4.89 6.43 15.17
CA SER A 70 -5.21 5.54 14.06
C SER A 70 -5.11 4.06 14.41
N THR A 71 -5.22 3.73 15.70
CA THR A 71 -5.40 2.36 16.17
C THR A 71 -6.49 2.25 17.23
N ASN A 72 -7.13 1.09 17.35
CA ASN A 72 -7.94 0.67 18.49
C ASN A 72 -7.23 -0.50 19.16
N ASP A 73 -6.77 -0.32 20.40
CA ASP A 73 -5.95 -1.32 21.11
C ASP A 73 -4.77 -1.84 20.25
N TYR A 74 -4.06 -0.90 19.62
CA TYR A 74 -2.93 -1.13 18.69
C TYR A 74 -3.30 -1.78 17.34
N ILE A 75 -4.52 -2.25 17.14
CA ILE A 75 -5.03 -2.69 15.83
C ILE A 75 -5.32 -1.47 14.97
N ILE A 76 -4.76 -1.43 13.76
CA ILE A 76 -4.86 -0.23 12.92
C ILE A 76 -6.27 -0.06 12.39
N VAL A 77 -6.69 1.18 12.18
CA VAL A 77 -7.94 1.52 11.47
C VAL A 77 -7.62 2.48 10.34
N ASP A 78 -8.50 2.62 9.35
CA ASP A 78 -8.16 3.32 8.11
C ASP A 78 -7.79 4.79 8.29
N PHE A 79 -8.50 5.47 9.19
CA PHE A 79 -8.29 6.89 9.43
C PHE A 79 -8.79 7.37 10.80
N TYR A 80 -8.35 8.58 11.15
CA TYR A 80 -8.84 9.44 12.20
C TYR A 80 -9.25 10.80 11.62
N ASP A 81 -10.47 11.22 11.93
CA ASP A 81 -10.97 12.56 11.65
C ASP A 81 -10.71 13.48 12.85
N THR A 82 -9.83 14.46 12.68
CA THR A 82 -9.49 15.44 13.72
C THR A 82 -10.61 16.44 14.03
N SER A 83 -11.51 16.69 13.09
CA SER A 83 -12.66 17.59 13.26
C SER A 83 -13.76 16.95 14.10
N MET A 84 -14.07 15.67 13.82
CA MET A 84 -15.07 14.89 14.55
C MET A 84 -14.48 14.16 15.77
N LYS A 85 -13.15 14.13 15.89
CA LYS A 85 -12.39 13.35 16.87
C LYS A 85 -12.74 11.86 16.84
N GLN A 86 -12.98 11.33 15.64
CA GLN A 86 -13.52 9.99 15.44
C GLN A 86 -12.56 9.12 14.64
N LYS A 87 -12.41 7.87 15.08
CA LYS A 87 -11.68 6.81 14.38
C LYS A 87 -12.62 6.07 13.43
N SER A 88 -12.10 5.62 12.29
CA SER A 88 -12.77 4.61 11.46
C SER A 88 -13.03 3.34 12.29
N SER A 89 -14.11 2.63 11.97
CA SER A 89 -14.34 1.26 12.46
C SER A 89 -13.83 0.20 11.49
N VAL A 90 -13.22 0.61 10.39
CA VAL A 90 -12.77 -0.28 9.31
C VAL A 90 -11.24 -0.37 9.31
N THR A 91 -10.75 -1.57 9.02
CA THR A 91 -9.36 -1.84 8.64
C THR A 91 -9.35 -2.44 7.25
N SER A 92 -8.85 -1.66 6.29
CA SER A 92 -8.48 -2.13 4.96
C SER A 92 -7.25 -3.02 5.09
N LEU A 93 -7.32 -4.25 4.57
CA LEU A 93 -6.24 -5.23 4.77
C LEU A 93 -4.94 -4.78 4.11
N PHE A 94 -5.05 -4.06 2.99
CA PHE A 94 -3.91 -3.48 2.29
C PHE A 94 -3.28 -2.28 3.00
N TYR A 95 -3.89 -1.76 4.08
CA TYR A 95 -3.27 -0.76 4.95
C TYR A 95 -2.34 -1.40 6.00
N VAL A 96 -2.42 -2.72 6.19
CA VAL A 96 -1.64 -3.45 7.21
C VAL A 96 -0.23 -3.74 6.70
N ASP A 97 0.63 -2.71 6.71
CA ASP A 97 2.07 -2.84 6.46
C ASP A 97 2.76 -3.47 7.69
N LEU A 98 2.81 -4.81 7.72
CA LEU A 98 3.34 -5.59 8.83
C LEU A 98 4.81 -5.29 9.12
N LEU A 99 5.62 -5.05 8.09
CA LEU A 99 7.03 -4.72 8.25
C LEU A 99 7.18 -3.37 8.97
N THR A 100 6.46 -2.34 8.52
CA THR A 100 6.50 -1.02 9.16
C THR A 100 5.96 -1.07 10.58
N LEU A 101 4.86 -1.79 10.82
CA LEU A 101 4.30 -1.95 12.15
C LEU A 101 5.29 -2.65 13.09
N GLY A 102 5.99 -3.69 12.62
CA GLY A 102 7.03 -4.38 13.41
C GLY A 102 8.18 -3.43 13.80
N LEU A 103 8.71 -2.69 12.83
CA LEU A 103 9.75 -1.67 13.07
C LEU A 103 9.28 -0.60 14.07
N LEU A 104 8.04 -0.13 13.91
CA LEU A 104 7.46 0.89 14.77
C LEU A 104 7.21 0.38 16.20
N TYR A 105 6.67 -0.83 16.33
CA TYR A 105 6.36 -1.43 17.62
C TYR A 105 7.63 -1.69 18.42
N GLN A 106 8.67 -2.23 17.78
CA GLN A 106 10.00 -2.35 18.40
C GLN A 106 10.50 -0.98 18.88
N LYS A 107 10.43 0.05 18.03
CA LYS A 107 10.89 1.40 18.36
C LYS A 107 10.13 2.05 19.52
N LEU A 108 8.88 1.67 19.74
CA LEU A 108 8.00 2.20 20.76
C LEU A 108 7.82 1.26 21.97
N ASN A 109 8.52 0.13 22.01
CA ASN A 109 8.37 -0.92 23.03
C ASN A 109 6.93 -1.44 23.14
N ILE A 110 6.22 -1.56 22.01
CA ILE A 110 4.88 -2.16 21.94
C ILE A 110 5.04 -3.68 21.83
N PRO A 111 4.30 -4.48 22.63
CA PRO A 111 4.39 -5.94 22.59
C PRO A 111 4.12 -6.54 21.20
N ALA A 112 4.91 -7.53 20.82
CA ALA A 112 4.78 -8.24 19.53
C ALA A 112 3.43 -8.96 19.36
N THR A 113 2.69 -9.21 20.44
CA THR A 113 1.34 -9.80 20.41
C THR A 113 0.37 -8.98 19.56
N TYR A 114 0.51 -7.65 19.52
CA TYR A 114 -0.33 -6.80 18.68
C TYR A 114 0.01 -6.95 17.20
N LEU A 115 1.27 -7.20 16.85
CA LEU A 115 1.66 -7.47 15.47
C LEU A 115 1.08 -8.81 15.00
N GLN A 116 1.08 -9.82 15.88
CA GLN A 116 0.42 -11.10 15.60
C GLN A 116 -1.07 -10.89 15.33
N GLN A 117 -1.78 -10.09 16.14
CA GLN A 117 -3.20 -9.83 15.93
C GLN A 117 -3.49 -9.15 14.58
N GLN A 118 -2.61 -8.24 14.14
CA GLN A 118 -2.72 -7.61 12.83
C GLN A 118 -2.55 -8.63 11.70
N TYR A 119 -1.58 -9.54 11.84
CA TYR A 119 -1.41 -10.64 10.90
C TYR A 119 -2.62 -11.58 10.88
N GLU A 120 -3.17 -11.96 12.03
CA GLU A 120 -4.37 -12.82 12.08
C GLU A 120 -5.54 -12.17 11.34
N LEU A 121 -5.76 -10.86 11.51
CA LEU A 121 -6.78 -10.10 10.77
C LEU A 121 -6.57 -10.16 9.25
N VAL A 122 -5.33 -10.06 8.78
CA VAL A 122 -5.02 -10.16 7.34
C VAL A 122 -5.18 -11.60 6.85
N LYS A 123 -4.66 -12.56 7.60
CA LYS A 123 -4.68 -13.99 7.27
C LYS A 123 -6.12 -14.51 7.15
N ASP A 124 -6.99 -14.12 8.05
CA ASP A 124 -8.40 -14.52 8.05
C ASP A 124 -9.22 -13.84 6.94
N GLY A 125 -8.65 -12.82 6.29
CA GLY A 125 -9.21 -12.20 5.08
C GLY A 125 -8.84 -12.91 3.78
N TYR A 126 -8.09 -14.02 3.82
CA TYR A 126 -7.82 -14.84 2.63
C TYR A 126 -9.10 -15.45 2.07
N ILE A 127 -9.30 -15.39 0.75
CA ILE A 127 -10.56 -15.82 0.12
C ILE A 127 -10.60 -17.35 -0.04
N SER A 128 -9.74 -17.94 -0.86
CA SER A 128 -9.69 -19.39 -1.10
C SER A 128 -8.46 -19.80 -1.90
N ASP A 129 -8.13 -21.09 -1.95
CA ASP A 129 -7.03 -21.56 -2.82
C ASP A 129 -7.37 -21.49 -4.33
N THR A 130 -8.66 -21.45 -4.68
CA THR A 130 -9.09 -21.27 -6.08
C THR A 130 -9.00 -19.82 -6.53
N PHE A 131 -9.17 -18.87 -5.61
CA PHE A 131 -8.95 -17.45 -5.84
C PHE A 131 -8.14 -16.86 -4.68
N PRO A 132 -6.79 -17.02 -4.70
CA PRO A 132 -5.91 -16.82 -3.54
C PRO A 132 -5.55 -15.34 -3.30
N PHE A 133 -6.57 -14.50 -3.34
CA PHE A 133 -6.54 -13.09 -2.99
C PHE A 133 -7.19 -12.84 -1.64
N TYR A 134 -7.27 -11.56 -1.26
CA TYR A 134 -7.71 -11.13 0.06
C TYR A 134 -8.93 -10.22 -0.04
N LYS A 135 -9.79 -10.29 0.97
CA LYS A 135 -10.90 -9.34 1.17
C LYS A 135 -10.34 -7.93 1.27
N ALA A 136 -11.12 -6.93 0.84
CA ALA A 136 -10.68 -5.53 0.85
C ALA A 136 -10.47 -5.01 2.29
N ASN A 137 -11.44 -5.25 3.17
CA ASN A 137 -11.42 -4.73 4.53
C ASN A 137 -12.21 -5.57 5.54
N TYR A 138 -12.01 -5.26 6.81
CA TYR A 138 -12.76 -5.76 7.95
C TYR A 138 -13.43 -4.61 8.71
N ASP A 139 -14.73 -4.70 8.95
CA ASP A 139 -15.46 -3.77 9.81
C ASP A 139 -15.54 -4.32 11.24
N HIS A 140 -14.89 -3.63 12.18
CA HIS A 140 -14.82 -4.02 13.59
C HIS A 140 -16.15 -3.88 14.34
N LYS A 141 -17.06 -3.01 13.88
CA LYS A 141 -18.40 -2.88 14.47
C LYS A 141 -19.31 -4.00 14.00
N ALA A 142 -19.31 -4.28 12.70
CA ALA A 142 -20.11 -5.35 12.10
C ALA A 142 -19.49 -6.74 12.32
N LYS A 143 -18.20 -6.80 12.67
CA LYS A 143 -17.39 -8.01 12.87
C LYS A 143 -17.36 -8.92 11.65
N GLN A 144 -17.27 -8.33 10.47
CA GLN A 144 -17.30 -9.06 9.21
C GLN A 144 -16.35 -8.44 8.19
N TYR A 145 -15.85 -9.29 7.29
CA TYR A 145 -15.12 -8.84 6.10
C TYR A 145 -16.09 -8.26 5.06
N SER A 146 -15.56 -7.37 4.22
CA SER A 146 -16.27 -6.83 3.07
C SER A 146 -16.76 -7.94 2.13
N GLN A 147 -17.98 -7.79 1.60
CA GLN A 147 -18.56 -8.64 0.55
C GLN A 147 -18.57 -7.94 -0.82
N THR A 148 -17.58 -7.09 -1.06
CA THR A 148 -17.46 -6.30 -2.30
C THR A 148 -16.57 -7.03 -3.30
N ASN A 149 -16.64 -6.61 -4.57
CA ASN A 149 -15.66 -7.02 -5.57
C ASN A 149 -14.24 -6.73 -5.09
N ILE A 150 -13.32 -7.59 -5.48
CA ILE A 150 -11.91 -7.55 -5.11
C ILE A 150 -11.18 -6.62 -6.07
N ASN A 151 -10.65 -5.52 -5.55
CA ASN A 151 -9.74 -4.66 -6.29
C ASN A 151 -8.34 -5.29 -6.32
N ILE A 152 -7.77 -5.42 -7.51
CA ILE A 152 -6.49 -6.11 -7.68
C ILE A 152 -5.32 -5.40 -7.00
N ILE A 153 -5.30 -4.06 -7.02
CA ILE A 153 -4.23 -3.27 -6.41
C ILE A 153 -4.25 -3.47 -4.90
N GLU A 154 -5.43 -3.44 -4.29
CA GLU A 154 -5.60 -3.66 -2.84
C GLU A 154 -5.12 -5.06 -2.46
N SER A 155 -5.57 -6.11 -3.14
CA SER A 155 -5.13 -7.47 -2.81
C SER A 155 -3.64 -7.69 -3.09
N LEU A 156 -3.07 -7.11 -4.15
CA LEU A 156 -1.63 -7.20 -4.42
C LEU A 156 -0.80 -6.47 -3.36
N LEU A 157 -1.26 -5.32 -2.85
CA LEU A 157 -0.63 -4.64 -1.73
C LEU A 157 -0.67 -5.49 -0.45
N THR A 158 -1.79 -6.16 -0.16
CA THR A 158 -1.85 -7.12 0.96
C THR A 158 -0.83 -8.24 0.80
N ILE A 159 -0.74 -8.85 -0.39
CA ILE A 159 0.25 -9.89 -0.69
C ILE A 159 1.67 -9.34 -0.57
N PHE A 160 1.93 -8.12 -1.05
CA PHE A 160 3.22 -7.47 -0.95
C PHE A 160 3.63 -7.29 0.52
N HIS A 161 2.77 -6.72 1.37
CA HIS A 161 3.07 -6.55 2.79
C HIS A 161 3.30 -7.86 3.54
N LEU A 162 2.58 -8.93 3.18
CA LEU A 162 2.86 -10.28 3.69
C LEU A 162 4.21 -10.80 3.19
N SER A 163 4.56 -10.52 1.93
CA SER A 163 5.82 -10.93 1.31
C SER A 163 7.02 -10.30 1.98
N GLU A 164 6.92 -9.02 2.36
CA GLU A 164 7.97 -8.27 3.05
C GLU A 164 8.37 -8.87 4.41
N VAL A 165 7.52 -9.73 4.99
CA VAL A 165 7.77 -10.41 6.26
C VAL A 165 7.78 -11.94 6.14
N GLY A 166 7.77 -12.48 4.92
CA GLY A 166 7.83 -13.93 4.69
C GLY A 166 6.56 -14.70 5.09
N LEU A 167 5.40 -14.04 5.15
CA LEU A 167 4.11 -14.63 5.55
C LEU A 167 3.10 -14.76 4.39
N GLN A 168 3.53 -14.46 3.17
CA GLN A 168 2.75 -14.66 1.96
C GLN A 168 2.45 -16.14 1.73
N LYS A 169 1.29 -16.44 1.14
CA LYS A 169 0.97 -17.79 0.68
C LYS A 169 1.59 -18.03 -0.70
N GLN A 170 2.26 -19.18 -0.87
CA GLN A 170 2.81 -19.58 -2.17
C GLN A 170 1.71 -19.67 -3.25
N THR A 171 0.51 -20.14 -2.89
CA THR A 171 -0.65 -20.19 -3.80
C THR A 171 -1.02 -18.82 -4.37
N SER A 172 -0.91 -17.74 -3.57
CA SER A 172 -1.11 -16.37 -4.04
C SER A 172 -0.03 -15.95 -5.03
N ILE A 173 1.25 -16.28 -4.75
CA ILE A 173 2.38 -15.97 -5.63
C ILE A 173 2.24 -16.67 -6.98
N ASP A 174 1.96 -17.98 -6.95
CA ASP A 174 1.78 -18.80 -8.15
C ASP A 174 0.61 -18.30 -8.99
N PHE A 175 -0.49 -17.89 -8.36
CA PHE A 175 -1.64 -17.31 -9.04
C PHE A 175 -1.30 -15.97 -9.70
N VAL A 176 -0.67 -15.04 -8.97
CA VAL A 176 -0.24 -13.74 -9.53
C VAL A 176 0.67 -13.96 -10.73
N LYS A 177 1.66 -14.85 -10.61
CA LYS A 177 2.55 -15.24 -11.69
C LYS A 177 1.81 -15.77 -12.90
N GLN A 178 0.85 -16.68 -12.69
CA GLN A 178 0.02 -17.19 -13.76
C GLN A 178 -0.80 -16.09 -14.46
N GLN A 179 -1.39 -15.14 -13.71
CA GLN A 179 -2.14 -14.02 -14.30
C GLN A 179 -1.23 -13.05 -15.07
N VAL A 180 -0.01 -12.81 -14.58
CA VAL A 180 1.00 -12.02 -15.29
C VAL A 180 1.38 -12.68 -16.62
N HIS A 181 1.69 -13.98 -16.62
CA HIS A 181 2.02 -14.72 -17.85
C HIS A 181 0.89 -14.70 -18.88
N LYS A 182 -0.36 -14.76 -18.42
CA LYS A 182 -1.55 -14.68 -19.28
C LYS A 182 -1.87 -13.26 -19.74
N GLY A 183 -1.27 -12.24 -19.12
CA GLY A 183 -1.64 -10.84 -19.33
C GLY A 183 -3.08 -10.57 -18.90
N THR A 184 -3.55 -11.22 -17.83
CA THR A 184 -4.95 -11.16 -17.36
C THR A 184 -5.07 -10.64 -15.93
N LEU A 185 -4.09 -9.85 -15.46
CA LEU A 185 -4.15 -9.19 -14.16
C LEU A 185 -5.10 -7.99 -14.21
N PHE A 186 -6.39 -8.29 -14.20
CA PHE A 186 -7.50 -7.36 -14.38
C PHE A 186 -7.78 -6.53 -13.13
N ASN A 187 -8.37 -5.36 -13.30
CA ASN A 187 -8.59 -4.38 -12.23
C ASN A 187 -9.48 -4.89 -11.10
N SER A 188 -10.48 -5.73 -11.39
CA SER A 188 -11.33 -6.31 -10.34
C SER A 188 -11.97 -7.65 -10.71
N TYR A 189 -12.28 -8.42 -9.67
CA TYR A 189 -12.92 -9.73 -9.72
C TYR A 189 -14.03 -9.82 -8.67
N ASP A 190 -14.97 -10.74 -8.83
CA ASP A 190 -15.82 -11.17 -7.72
C ASP A 190 -15.10 -12.18 -6.81
N GLU A 191 -15.80 -12.73 -5.82
CA GLU A 191 -15.22 -13.65 -4.84
C GLU A 191 -14.93 -15.05 -5.40
N ASP A 192 -15.55 -15.40 -6.53
CA ASP A 192 -15.33 -16.65 -7.25
C ASP A 192 -14.15 -16.54 -8.25
N GLY A 193 -13.52 -15.36 -8.31
CA GLY A 193 -12.40 -15.07 -9.20
C GLY A 193 -12.81 -14.78 -10.65
N ILE A 194 -14.07 -14.42 -10.88
CA ILE A 194 -14.57 -14.03 -12.21
C ILE A 194 -14.26 -12.54 -12.43
N PRO A 195 -13.60 -12.15 -13.55
CA PRO A 195 -13.29 -10.75 -13.82
C PRO A 195 -14.55 -9.90 -13.95
N VAL A 196 -14.62 -8.81 -13.17
CA VAL A 196 -15.69 -7.81 -13.23
C VAL A 196 -15.28 -6.61 -14.09
N ASP A 197 -14.08 -6.08 -13.88
CA ASP A 197 -13.46 -5.06 -14.75
C ASP A 197 -12.20 -5.64 -15.37
N LYS A 198 -12.25 -5.92 -16.68
CA LYS A 198 -11.15 -6.47 -17.48
C LYS A 198 -10.13 -5.42 -17.93
N SER A 199 -10.30 -4.16 -17.54
CA SER A 199 -9.25 -3.15 -17.70
C SER A 199 -8.03 -3.52 -16.85
N GLN A 200 -6.89 -2.91 -17.14
CA GLN A 200 -5.63 -3.17 -16.45
C GLN A 200 -4.93 -1.87 -16.09
N SER A 201 -4.04 -1.92 -15.12
CA SER A 201 -3.24 -0.78 -14.67
C SER A 201 -1.76 -1.11 -14.65
N ALA A 202 -0.92 -0.11 -14.94
CA ALA A 202 0.52 -0.22 -14.78
C ALA A 202 0.90 -0.53 -13.32
N ALA A 203 0.18 0.05 -12.35
CA ALA A 203 0.42 -0.20 -10.92
C ALA A 203 0.27 -1.67 -10.53
N SER A 204 -0.69 -2.40 -11.12
CA SER A 204 -0.90 -3.83 -10.85
C SER A 204 0.34 -4.64 -11.24
N TYR A 205 0.93 -4.38 -12.41
CA TYR A 205 2.14 -5.07 -12.87
C TYR A 205 3.39 -4.61 -12.12
N ALA A 206 3.48 -3.33 -11.76
CA ALA A 206 4.55 -2.84 -10.89
C ALA A 206 4.53 -3.53 -9.51
N LEU A 207 3.35 -3.72 -8.91
CA LEU A 207 3.19 -4.47 -7.67
C LEU A 207 3.56 -5.95 -7.83
N ALA A 208 3.15 -6.59 -8.93
CA ALA A 208 3.55 -7.97 -9.22
C ALA A 208 5.08 -8.11 -9.33
N ALA A 209 5.76 -7.15 -9.96
CA ALA A 209 7.22 -7.10 -10.03
C ALA A 209 7.82 -6.95 -8.62
N LEU A 210 7.35 -5.98 -7.83
CA LEU A 210 7.81 -5.80 -6.45
C LEU A 210 7.62 -7.05 -5.59
N ILE A 211 6.49 -7.77 -5.73
CA ILE A 211 6.27 -9.06 -5.07
C ILE A 211 7.33 -10.08 -5.51
N GLY A 212 7.53 -10.24 -6.82
CA GLY A 212 8.52 -11.17 -7.39
C GLY A 212 9.94 -10.91 -6.86
N SER A 213 10.35 -9.63 -6.82
CA SER A 213 11.64 -9.23 -6.25
C SER A 213 11.72 -9.57 -4.75
N THR A 214 10.71 -9.19 -3.96
CA THR A 214 10.67 -9.44 -2.51
C THR A 214 10.76 -10.93 -2.15
N VAL A 215 10.12 -11.82 -2.92
CA VAL A 215 10.13 -13.27 -2.65
C VAL A 215 11.27 -14.02 -3.37
N GLY A 216 12.08 -13.32 -4.17
CA GLY A 216 13.16 -13.91 -4.96
C GLY A 216 12.69 -14.71 -6.19
N ASP A 217 11.44 -14.54 -6.63
CA ASP A 217 10.95 -15.14 -7.88
C ASP A 217 11.30 -14.23 -9.07
N LYS A 218 12.48 -14.47 -9.63
CA LYS A 218 12.99 -13.71 -10.78
C LYS A 218 12.08 -13.79 -12.00
N GLU A 219 11.43 -14.93 -12.23
CA GLU A 219 10.54 -15.09 -13.38
C GLU A 219 9.28 -14.23 -13.23
N LEU A 220 8.66 -14.21 -12.05
CA LEU A 220 7.55 -13.30 -11.77
C LEU A 220 7.98 -11.83 -11.97
N TYR A 221 9.14 -11.45 -11.45
CA TYR A 221 9.68 -10.10 -11.63
C TYR A 221 9.85 -9.73 -13.12
N ASP A 222 10.63 -10.53 -13.86
CA ASP A 222 10.97 -10.24 -15.25
C ASP A 222 9.71 -10.13 -16.14
N GLN A 223 8.74 -11.04 -15.94
CA GLN A 223 7.50 -11.05 -16.72
C GLN A 223 6.60 -9.87 -16.38
N ALA A 224 6.51 -9.50 -15.09
CA ALA A 224 5.75 -8.33 -14.68
C ALA A 224 6.37 -7.03 -15.24
N ILE A 225 7.70 -6.91 -15.23
CA ILE A 225 8.41 -5.78 -15.85
C ILE A 225 8.19 -5.74 -17.37
N LEU A 226 8.23 -6.89 -18.05
CA LEU A 226 7.97 -6.96 -19.49
C LEU A 226 6.57 -6.41 -19.82
N VAL A 227 5.55 -6.81 -19.06
CA VAL A 227 4.19 -6.30 -19.27
C VAL A 227 4.08 -4.84 -18.87
N LEU A 228 4.69 -4.41 -17.76
CA LEU A 228 4.73 -3.02 -17.33
C LEU A 228 5.30 -2.11 -18.42
N ASN A 229 6.39 -2.51 -19.07
CA ASN A 229 7.02 -1.72 -20.14
C ASN A 229 6.07 -1.48 -21.33
N ASN A 230 5.09 -2.36 -21.57
CA ASN A 230 4.09 -2.15 -22.62
C ASN A 230 3.09 -1.03 -22.28
N PHE A 231 2.96 -0.64 -21.01
CA PHE A 231 2.16 0.52 -20.59
C PHE A 231 2.93 1.84 -20.68
N GLN A 232 4.26 1.80 -20.81
CA GLN A 232 5.07 3.00 -20.85
C GLN A 232 4.90 3.72 -22.20
N VAL A 233 4.68 5.03 -22.14
CA VAL A 233 4.57 5.85 -23.34
C VAL A 233 5.94 5.97 -24.02
N SER A 234 6.11 5.30 -25.16
CA SER A 234 7.35 5.28 -25.92
C SER A 234 7.43 6.34 -27.04
N ASP A 235 6.33 7.03 -27.32
CA ASP A 235 6.28 8.10 -28.32
C ASP A 235 7.04 9.34 -27.83
N LYS A 236 8.14 9.68 -28.51
CA LYS A 236 9.04 10.79 -28.16
C LYS A 236 8.39 12.16 -28.34
N ASP A 237 7.35 12.26 -29.18
CA ASP A 237 6.64 13.52 -29.41
C ASP A 237 5.50 13.73 -28.39
N SER A 238 5.19 12.71 -27.58
CA SER A 238 4.19 12.81 -26.53
C SER A 238 4.70 13.61 -25.33
N HIS A 239 3.84 14.49 -24.78
CA HIS A 239 4.08 15.14 -23.48
C HIS A 239 4.22 14.15 -22.31
N LEU A 240 3.80 12.90 -22.51
CA LEU A 240 3.89 11.83 -21.52
C LEU A 240 5.07 10.88 -21.77
N TYR A 241 5.99 11.19 -22.69
CA TYR A 241 7.13 10.32 -23.02
C TYR A 241 7.87 9.84 -21.77
N GLY A 242 8.02 8.51 -21.65
CA GLY A 242 8.64 7.83 -20.51
C GLY A 242 7.73 7.62 -19.29
N GLY A 243 6.54 8.22 -19.27
CA GLY A 243 5.54 8.06 -18.22
C GLY A 243 4.48 6.99 -18.54
N PHE A 244 3.53 6.87 -17.63
CA PHE A 244 2.36 5.99 -17.71
C PHE A 244 1.08 6.82 -17.68
N GLY A 245 0.25 6.71 -18.71
CA GLY A 245 -1.00 7.46 -18.81
C GLY A 245 -1.68 7.28 -20.15
N ASP A 246 -2.86 7.88 -20.28
CA ASP A 246 -3.61 7.86 -21.54
C ASP A 246 -3.15 8.99 -22.45
N GLN A 247 -2.45 8.63 -23.54
CA GLN A 247 -1.94 9.58 -24.53
C GLN A 247 -3.04 10.37 -25.25
N ARG A 248 -4.28 9.87 -25.31
CA ARG A 248 -5.40 10.56 -25.95
C ARG A 248 -5.98 11.66 -25.07
N THR A 249 -6.11 11.38 -23.77
CA THR A 249 -6.74 12.31 -22.82
C THR A 249 -5.74 13.10 -21.99
N ASN A 250 -4.45 12.77 -22.09
CA ASN A 250 -3.37 13.23 -21.21
C ASN A 250 -3.65 12.98 -19.71
N LYS A 251 -4.50 11.98 -19.41
CA LYS A 251 -4.83 11.62 -18.04
C LYS A 251 -3.71 10.75 -17.47
N VAL A 252 -3.17 11.20 -16.33
CA VAL A 252 -2.05 10.56 -15.64
C VAL A 252 -2.42 10.37 -14.18
N TYR A 253 -2.01 9.23 -13.62
CA TYR A 253 -2.12 8.94 -12.20
C TYR A 253 -0.72 8.88 -11.60
N SER A 254 -0.47 9.70 -10.57
CA SER A 254 0.84 9.73 -9.91
C SER A 254 1.17 8.39 -9.26
N TYR A 255 0.17 7.68 -8.74
CA TYR A 255 0.35 6.36 -8.12
C TYR A 255 0.97 5.37 -9.10
N ASP A 256 0.39 5.22 -10.30
CA ASP A 256 0.89 4.30 -11.33
C ASP A 256 2.36 4.58 -11.70
N ASN A 257 2.69 5.86 -11.90
CA ASN A 257 4.05 6.25 -12.26
C ASN A 257 5.04 6.04 -11.10
N LEU A 258 4.64 6.31 -9.87
CA LEU A 258 5.50 6.10 -8.69
C LEU A 258 5.70 4.62 -8.39
N MET A 259 4.67 3.80 -8.56
CA MET A 259 4.80 2.35 -8.40
C MET A 259 5.70 1.74 -9.49
N ALA A 260 5.56 2.18 -10.74
CA ALA A 260 6.46 1.77 -11.81
C ALA A 260 7.91 2.15 -11.51
N LEU A 261 8.15 3.37 -11.03
CA LEU A 261 9.49 3.81 -10.62
C LEU A 261 10.08 2.91 -9.53
N LEU A 262 9.30 2.54 -8.52
CA LEU A 262 9.75 1.61 -7.47
C LEU A 262 10.08 0.23 -8.05
N ALA A 263 9.29 -0.29 -8.98
CA ALA A 263 9.54 -1.58 -9.63
C ALA A 263 10.81 -1.58 -10.50
N TYR A 264 11.22 -0.41 -11.01
CA TYR A 264 12.48 -0.27 -11.76
C TYR A 264 13.72 -0.09 -10.89
N ASP A 265 13.57 0.19 -9.60
CA ASP A 265 14.66 0.51 -8.67
C ASP A 265 15.07 -0.68 -7.77
N VAL A 266 14.44 -1.85 -7.93
CA VAL A 266 14.73 -3.08 -7.16
C VAL A 266 15.85 -3.93 -7.73
#